data_AF-A0A086YRA1-F1
#
_entry.id   AF-A0A086YRA1-F1
#
_cell.length_a   1.000
_cell.length_b   1.000
_cell.length_c   1.000
_cell.angle_alpha   90.00
_cell.angle_beta   90.00
_cell.angle_gamma   90.00
#
_symmetry.space_group_name_H-M   'P 1'
#
loop_
_entity.id
_entity.type
_entity.pdbx_description
1 polymer ?
#
loop_
_entity_poly.entity_id
_entity_poly.type
_entity_poly.pdbx_seq_one_letter_code
_entity_poly.pdbx_strand_id
1 'polypeptide(L)' 'MVRVNATPIKEEILWEIDHLPLHSQKLVLDFARALRSTFNQGVSGRELLRFAGTLPPGEGELMNQAIEDACERVEQDEW' A
#
# COMPACT_ATOMS: atom_id res chain seq x y z
N MET A 1 -11.53 -35.74 -13.86
CA MET A 1 -12.06 -34.39 -14.14
C MET A 1 -12.17 -33.66 -12.82
N VAL A 2 -11.16 -32.87 -12.47
CA VAL A 2 -11.21 -32.00 -11.28
C VAL A 2 -12.18 -30.86 -11.63
N ARG A 3 -13.33 -30.82 -10.98
CA ARG A 3 -14.21 -29.65 -11.05
C ARG A 3 -13.53 -28.55 -10.24
N VAL A 4 -12.88 -27.62 -10.93
CA VAL A 4 -12.60 -26.31 -10.35
C VAL A 4 -13.93 -25.57 -10.37
N ASN A 5 -14.69 -25.68 -9.29
CA ASN A 5 -15.73 -24.69 -9.03
C ASN A 5 -14.96 -23.44 -8.58
N ALA A 6 -14.58 -22.61 -9.54
CA ALA A 6 -14.09 -21.27 -9.25
C ALA A 6 -15.32 -20.45 -8.83
N THR A 7 -15.74 -20.60 -7.57
CA THR A 7 -16.66 -19.65 -6.97
C THR A 7 -16.02 -18.27 -7.17
N PRO A 8 -16.70 -17.31 -7.81
CA PRO A 8 -16.14 -15.98 -7.96
C PRO A 8 -15.78 -15.45 -6.57
N ILE A 9 -14.56 -14.92 -6.39
CA ILE A 9 -14.08 -14.38 -5.10
C ILE A 9 -15.13 -13.45 -4.44
N LYS A 10 -15.92 -12.74 -5.26
CA LYS A 10 -17.05 -11.94 -4.81
C LYS A 10 -18.07 -12.74 -3.97
N GLU A 11 -18.46 -13.93 -4.42
CA GLU A 11 -19.44 -14.78 -3.73
C GLU A 11 -18.88 -15.33 -2.41
N GLU A 12 -17.59 -15.68 -2.36
CA GLU A 12 -16.92 -16.07 -1.11
C GLU A 12 -16.88 -14.91 -0.11
N ILE A 13 -16.56 -13.69 -0.56
CA ILE A 13 -16.58 -12.50 0.29
C ILE A 13 -18.00 -12.22 0.83
N LEU A 14 -19.04 -12.37 0.01
CA LEU A 14 -20.42 -12.20 0.47
C LEU A 14 -20.78 -13.25 1.54
N TRP A 15 -20.39 -14.50 1.33
CA TRP A 15 -20.61 -15.57 2.29
C TRP A 15 -19.93 -15.27 3.64
N GLU A 16 -18.67 -14.83 3.64
CA GLU A 16 -17.98 -14.46 4.89
C GLU A 16 -18.63 -13.27 5.60
N ILE A 17 -19.05 -12.24 4.85
CA ILE A 17 -19.70 -11.05 5.42
C ILE A 17 -21.00 -11.39 6.15
N ASP A 18 -21.80 -12.32 5.62
CA ASP A 18 -23.07 -12.75 6.24
C ASP A 18 -22.88 -13.37 7.63
N HIS A 19 -21.70 -13.92 7.92
CA HIS A 19 -21.37 -14.54 9.21
C HIS A 19 -20.71 -13.56 10.20
N LEU A 20 -20.41 -12.33 9.78
CA LEU A 20 -19.78 -11.32 10.62
C LEU A 20 -20.81 -10.53 11.44
N PRO A 21 -20.46 -10.11 12.69
CA PRO A 21 -21.26 -9.14 13.42
C PRO A 21 -21.23 -7.76 12.73
N LEU A 22 -22.27 -6.96 12.96
CA LEU A 22 -22.48 -5.67 12.27
C LEU A 22 -21.26 -4.73 12.28
N HIS A 23 -20.52 -4.67 13.39
CA HIS A 23 -19.34 -3.81 13.50
C HIS A 23 -18.23 -4.26 12.54
N SER A 24 -18.01 -5.57 12.38
CA SER A 24 -17.03 -6.15 11.47
C SER A 24 -17.47 -5.99 10.02
N GLN A 25 -18.77 -6.15 9.71
CA GLN A 25 -19.30 -5.87 8.37
C GLN A 25 -19.01 -4.42 7.95
N LYS A 26 -19.16 -3.47 8.89
CA LYS A 26 -18.83 -2.06 8.64
C LYS A 26 -17.34 -1.85 8.35
N LEU A 27 -16.46 -2.52 9.08
CA LEU A 27 -15.01 -2.48 8.80
C LEU A 27 -14.68 -3.02 7.40
N VAL A 28 -15.28 -4.14 7.00
CA VAL A 28 -15.08 -4.69 5.65
C VAL A 28 -15.56 -3.71 4.57
N LEU A 29 -16.71 -3.08 4.77
CA LEU A 29 -17.23 -2.07 3.85
C LEU A 29 -16.31 -0.84 3.74
N ASP A 30 -15.81 -0.36 4.87
CA ASP A 30 -14.90 0.79 4.90
C ASP A 30 -13.55 0.44 4.25
N PHE A 31 -13.05 -0.78 4.44
CA PHE A 31 -11.86 -1.27 3.75
C PHE A 31 -12.08 -1.39 2.23
N ALA A 32 -13.20 -1.96 1.78
CA ALA A 32 -13.51 -2.05 0.35
C ALA A 32 -13.64 -0.66 -0.30
N ARG A 33 -14.20 0.32 0.43
CA ARG A 33 -14.24 1.73 0.00
C ARG A 33 -12.84 2.32 -0.05
N ALA A 34 -12.01 2.08 0.96
CA ALA A 34 -10.62 2.51 0.98
C ALA A 34 -9.85 1.93 -0.20
N LEU A 35 -9.99 0.64 -0.51
CA LEU A 35 -9.38 0.01 -1.69
C LEU A 35 -9.80 0.69 -3.00
N ARG A 36 -11.10 0.99 -3.14
CA ARG A 36 -11.63 1.75 -4.28
C ARG A 36 -11.09 3.19 -4.33
N SER A 37 -10.78 3.77 -3.18
CA SER A 37 -10.19 5.11 -3.06
C SER A 37 -8.66 5.13 -3.13
N THR A 38 -7.95 4.03 -2.84
CA THR A 38 -6.49 3.90 -3.07
C THR A 38 -6.17 3.66 -4.54
N PHE A 39 -7.19 3.37 -5.36
CA PHE A 39 -7.13 3.65 -6.80
C PHE A 39 -7.13 5.15 -7.13
N ASN A 40 -7.08 6.06 -6.14
CA ASN A 40 -6.68 7.44 -6.36
C ASN A 40 -5.38 7.40 -7.13
N GLN A 41 -5.51 7.78 -8.40
CA GLN A 41 -4.49 7.71 -9.41
C GLN A 41 -3.23 8.36 -8.82
N GLY A 42 -2.11 7.65 -8.87
CA GLY A 42 -0.83 8.29 -8.61
C GLY A 42 -0.78 9.59 -9.40
N VAL A 43 -0.35 10.68 -8.76
CA VAL A 43 -0.20 11.94 -9.48
C VAL A 43 0.82 11.74 -10.60
N SER A 44 0.58 12.35 -11.75
CA SER A 44 1.50 12.19 -12.86
C SER A 44 2.91 12.64 -12.45
N GLY A 45 3.97 11.98 -12.94
CA GLY A 45 5.34 12.40 -12.63
C GLY A 45 5.60 13.88 -12.99
N ARG A 46 4.85 14.41 -13.97
CA ARG A 46 4.84 15.83 -14.33
C ARG A 46 4.39 16.73 -13.17
N GLU A 47 3.37 16.33 -12.41
CA GLU A 47 2.90 17.09 -11.25
C GLU A 47 3.92 17.09 -10.11
N LEU A 48 4.76 16.06 -10.01
CA LEU A 48 5.83 15.98 -9.01
C LEU A 48 6.98 16.95 -9.30
N LEU A 49 7.16 17.41 -10.55
CA LEU A 49 8.21 18.36 -10.91
C LEU A 49 8.13 19.68 -10.14
N ARG A 50 6.96 20.04 -9.59
CA ARG A 50 6.83 21.22 -8.71
C ARG A 50 7.69 21.14 -7.43
N PHE A 51 8.13 19.94 -7.06
CA PHE A 51 9.01 19.68 -5.93
C PHE A 51 10.49 19.55 -6.37
N ALA A 52 10.80 19.57 -7.66
CA ALA A 52 12.18 19.49 -8.12
C ALA A 52 12.96 20.74 -7.68
N GLY A 53 14.08 20.53 -6.99
CA GLY A 53 14.92 21.62 -6.50
C GLY A 53 14.34 22.40 -5.31
N THR A 54 13.24 21.94 -4.70
CA THR A 54 12.71 22.58 -3.48
C THR A 54 13.49 22.22 -2.22
N LEU A 55 14.38 21.23 -2.29
CA LEU A 55 15.28 20.88 -1.19
C LEU A 55 16.46 21.87 -1.15
N PRO A 56 16.66 22.58 -0.03
CA PRO A 56 17.88 23.33 0.23
C PRO A 56 19.14 22.46 0.06
N PRO A 57 20.30 23.06 -0.32
CA PRO A 57 21.54 22.33 -0.56
C PRO A 57 22.02 21.40 0.58
N GLY A 58 21.62 21.66 1.83
CA GLY A 58 21.99 20.84 3.00
C GLY A 58 20.96 19.79 3.43
N GLU A 59 19.72 19.83 2.93
CA GLU A 59 18.70 18.84 3.32
C GLU A 59 19.03 17.44 2.76
N GLY A 60 19.71 17.38 1.61
CA GLY A 60 20.20 16.11 1.06
C GLY A 60 21.25 15.45 1.95
N GLU A 61 22.09 16.23 2.62
CA GLU A 61 23.09 15.72 3.57
C GLU A 61 22.41 15.15 4.83
N LEU A 62 21.37 15.83 5.34
CA LEU A 62 20.57 15.34 6.47
C LEU A 62 19.86 14.02 6.14
N MET A 63 19.32 13.88 4.93
CA MET A 63 18.73 12.63 4.47
C MET A 63 19.76 11.51 4.39
N ASN A 64 20.94 11.78 3.83
CA ASN A 64 22.03 10.80 3.75
C ASN A 64 22.47 10.37 5.15
N GLN A 65 22.66 11.32 6.07
CA GLN A 65 23.03 11.03 7.46
C GLN A 65 21.97 10.15 8.14
N ALA A 66 20.69 10.46 7.98
CA ALA A 66 19.60 9.67 8.56
C ALA A 66 19.53 8.25 7.99
N ILE A 67 19.86 8.06 6.71
CA ILE A 67 19.95 6.74 6.08
C ILE A 67 21.10 5.95 6.68
N GLU A 68 22.31 6.53 6.74
CA GLU A 68 23.49 5.85 7.28
C GLU A 68 23.38 5.55 8.79
N ASP A 69 22.78 6.46 9.56
CA ASP A 69 22.62 6.32 11.00
C ASP A 69 21.54 5.27 11.38
N ALA A 70 20.53 5.06 10.51
CA ALA A 70 19.39 4.19 10.78
C ALA A 70 19.37 2.88 9.97
N CYS A 71 20.11 2.78 8.86
CA CYS A 71 20.26 1.53 8.13
C CYS A 71 21.19 0.59 8.89
N GLU A 72 20.67 -0.59 9.23
CA GLU A 72 21.52 -1.74 9.52
C GLU A 72 22.41 -2.00 8.29
N ARG A 73 23.70 -2.28 8.52
CA ARG A 73 24.67 -2.58 7.46
C ARG A 73 24.09 -3.69 6.59
N VAL A 74 23.91 -3.44 5.30
CA VAL A 74 23.60 -4.50 4.34
C VAL A 74 24.84 -5.38 4.24
N GLU A 75 24.84 -6.54 4.93
CA GLU A 75 25.84 -7.57 4.70
C GLU A 75 25.63 -8.12 3.28
N GLN A 76 26.57 -7.81 2.40
CA GLN A 76 26.53 -8.23 0.99
C GLN A 76 26.57 -9.76 0.82
N ASP A 77 26.93 -10.47 1.89
CA ASP A 77 27.12 -11.93 1.92
C ASP A 77 25.92 -12.69 2.50
N GLU A 78 24.83 -12.01 2.88
CA GLU A 78 23.62 -12.64 3.47
C GLU A 78 22.54 -13.08 2.46
N TRP A 79 22.83 -13.10 1.15
CA TRP A 79 21.88 -13.47 0.09
C TRP A 79 22.30 -14.71 -0.72
#